data_AF-A0A2W0BGC0-F1
#
_entry.id   AF-A0A2W0BGC0-F1
#
_cell.length_a   1.000
_cell.length_b   1.000
_cell.length_c   1.000
_cell.angle_alpha   90.00
_cell.angle_beta   90.00
_cell.angle_gamma   90.00
#
_symmetry.space_group_name_H-M   'P 1'
#
loop_
_entity.id
_entity.type
_entity.pdbx_description
1 polymer ?
#
loop_
_entity_poly.entity_id
_entity_poly.type
_entity_poly.pdbx_seq_one_letter_code
_entity_poly.pdbx_strand_id
1 'polypeptide(L)'
;PPVKDMCEAAPAIIDLLDRMGVPFNRTPEGLLDFRRFGGTLYHRTAFAGATTGQQLLYALDEQVRRYESEGRVNKFETWEFLSAVLDAQGVCRGICALDLRSMEVRTFPADAVIIATGGIGAI
;
A
#
# COMPACT_ATOMS: atom_id res chain seq x y z
N PRO A 1 0.13 -3.23 21.56
CA PRO A 1 0.80 -1.93 21.26
C PRO A 1 1.23 -1.92 19.80
N PRO A 2 1.14 -0.78 19.08
CA PRO A 2 1.22 -0.79 17.61
C PRO A 2 2.45 -1.53 17.04
N VAL A 3 3.62 -1.35 17.66
CA VAL A 3 4.87 -2.03 17.24
C VAL A 3 4.81 -3.55 17.47
N LYS A 4 4.27 -3.98 18.61
CA LYS A 4 4.10 -5.42 18.91
C LYS A 4 3.15 -6.05 17.90
N ASP A 5 2.00 -5.41 17.67
CA ASP A 5 0.94 -5.92 16.82
C ASP A 5 1.43 -6.01 15.35
N MET A 6 2.23 -5.02 14.91
CA MET A 6 2.95 -5.06 13.63
C MET A 6 3.91 -6.26 13.54
N CYS A 7 4.73 -6.50 14.56
CA CYS A 7 5.66 -7.63 14.58
C CYS A 7 4.96 -8.99 14.57
N GLU A 8 3.83 -9.11 15.27
CA GLU A 8 3.03 -10.34 15.31
C GLU A 8 2.32 -10.60 13.96
N ALA A 9 1.88 -9.54 13.26
CA ALA A 9 1.24 -9.66 11.95
C ALA A 9 2.22 -9.95 10.80
N ALA A 10 3.49 -9.53 10.93
CA ALA A 10 4.46 -9.56 9.83
C ALA A 10 4.62 -10.94 9.15
N PRO A 11 4.73 -12.08 9.86
CA PRO A 11 4.87 -13.38 9.20
C PRO A 11 3.67 -13.71 8.29
N ALA A 12 2.45 -13.47 8.77
CA ALA A 12 1.23 -13.73 8.00
C ALA A 12 1.13 -12.81 6.76
N ILE A 13 1.60 -11.57 6.87
CA ILE A 13 1.65 -10.64 5.73
C ILE A 13 2.67 -11.10 4.69
N ILE A 14 3.84 -11.57 5.11
CA ILE A 14 4.85 -12.13 4.18
C ILE A 14 4.31 -13.37 3.47
N ASP A 15 3.65 -14.29 4.20
CA ASP A 15 3.04 -15.47 3.61
C ASP A 15 1.90 -15.12 2.63
N LEU A 16 1.11 -14.09 2.94
CA LEU A 16 0.08 -13.56 2.05
C LEU A 16 0.70 -13.05 0.75
N LEU A 17 1.76 -12.24 0.84
CA LEU A 17 2.45 -11.68 -0.31
C LEU A 17 3.13 -12.76 -1.17
N ASP A 18 3.69 -13.79 -0.53
CA ASP A 18 4.24 -14.95 -1.22
C ASP A 18 3.18 -15.68 -2.06
N ARG A 19 1.99 -15.88 -1.46
CA ARG A 19 0.82 -16.48 -2.14
C ARG A 19 0.21 -15.59 -3.21
N MET A 20 0.39 -14.27 -3.11
CA MET A 20 0.04 -13.30 -4.15
C MET A 20 1.03 -13.29 -5.32
N GLY A 21 2.08 -14.12 -5.27
CA GLY A 21 3.02 -14.30 -6.38
C GLY A 21 4.26 -13.40 -6.30
N VAL A 22 4.52 -12.75 -5.16
CA VAL A 22 5.78 -12.02 -4.98
C VAL A 22 6.94 -13.02 -5.03
N PRO A 23 7.92 -12.84 -5.95
CA PRO A 23 9.01 -13.78 -6.14
C PRO A 23 10.10 -13.59 -5.08
N PHE A 24 9.79 -13.86 -3.82
CA PHE A 24 10.77 -13.85 -2.74
C PHE A 24 11.88 -14.87 -3.02
N ASN A 25 13.10 -14.51 -2.63
CA ASN A 25 14.24 -15.40 -2.69
C ASN A 25 13.97 -16.67 -1.88
N ARG A 26 14.49 -17.78 -2.39
CA ARG A 26 14.36 -19.09 -1.77
C ARG A 26 15.70 -19.67 -1.39
N THR A 27 15.71 -20.45 -0.31
CA THR A 27 16.83 -21.34 0.01
C THR A 27 16.89 -22.48 -1.02
N PRO A 28 17.99 -23.25 -1.09
CA PRO A 28 18.07 -24.42 -1.98
C PRO A 28 16.94 -25.45 -1.76
N GLU A 29 16.38 -25.50 -0.54
CA GLU A 29 15.27 -26.36 -0.17
C GLU A 29 13.90 -25.81 -0.58
N GLY A 30 13.85 -24.61 -1.16
CA GLY A 30 12.63 -23.96 -1.65
C GLY A 30 11.85 -23.15 -0.60
N LEU A 31 12.40 -22.98 0.61
CA LEU A 31 11.79 -22.15 1.66
C LEU A 31 12.08 -20.66 1.44
N LEU A 32 11.30 -19.77 2.06
CA LEU A 32 11.62 -18.33 2.05
C LEU A 32 13.00 -18.08 2.65
N ASP A 33 13.84 -17.36 1.90
CA ASP A 33 15.15 -16.91 2.37
C ASP A 33 15.06 -15.54 3.05
N PHE A 34 15.89 -15.34 4.07
CA PHE A 34 15.93 -14.13 4.87
C PHE A 34 17.36 -13.61 5.00
N ARG A 35 17.52 -12.30 4.76
CA ARG A 35 18.80 -11.61 4.94
C ARG A 35 18.81 -10.75 6.19
N ARG A 36 20.01 -10.32 6.58
CA ARG A 36 20.19 -9.24 7.55
C ARG A 36 19.97 -7.89 6.87
N PHE A 37 19.31 -6.99 7.59
CA PHE A 37 19.16 -5.60 7.20
C PHE A 37 18.93 -4.74 8.45
N GLY A 38 19.31 -3.46 8.39
CA GLY A 38 19.02 -2.49 9.46
C GLY A 38 19.64 -2.81 10.83
N GLY A 39 20.83 -3.44 10.86
CA GLY A 39 21.56 -3.71 12.12
C GLY A 39 20.95 -4.81 13.00
N THR A 40 20.04 -5.62 12.46
CA THR A 40 19.41 -6.71 13.21
C THR A 40 20.34 -7.92 13.41
N LEU A 41 20.30 -8.53 14.59
CA LEU A 41 21.08 -9.74 14.91
C LEU A 41 20.60 -10.97 14.10
N TYR A 42 19.30 -11.07 13.87
CA TYR A 42 18.66 -12.22 13.24
C TYR A 42 18.26 -11.94 11.80
N HIS A 43 18.35 -12.96 10.95
CA HIS A 43 17.91 -12.94 9.56
C HIS A 43 16.37 -12.91 9.54
N ARG A 44 15.79 -11.75 9.26
CA ARG A 44 14.33 -11.54 9.32
C ARG A 44 13.78 -10.63 8.23
N THR A 45 14.60 -10.28 7.24
CA THR A 45 14.19 -9.43 6.11
C THR A 45 13.96 -10.30 4.89
N ALA A 46 12.70 -10.54 4.55
CA ALA A 46 12.32 -11.16 3.27
C ALA A 46 12.66 -10.22 2.12
N PHE A 47 13.10 -10.77 0.98
CA PHE A 47 13.57 -9.97 -0.15
C PHE A 47 13.34 -10.68 -1.48
N ALA A 48 13.19 -9.89 -2.54
CA ALA A 48 13.14 -10.35 -3.93
C ALA A 48 14.26 -9.63 -4.70
N GLY A 49 15.44 -10.25 -4.71
CA GLY A 49 16.69 -9.70 -5.24
C GLY A 49 16.98 -8.29 -4.72
N ALA A 50 17.14 -7.36 -5.66
CA ALA A 50 17.30 -5.93 -5.40
C ALA A 50 16.01 -5.13 -5.62
N THR A 51 14.89 -5.78 -5.94
CA THR A 51 13.66 -5.14 -6.42
C THR A 51 12.44 -5.41 -5.54
N THR A 52 12.63 -5.78 -4.27
CA THR A 52 11.54 -6.14 -3.34
C THR A 52 10.37 -5.16 -3.38
N GLY A 53 10.61 -3.85 -3.29
CA GLY A 53 9.54 -2.85 -3.32
C GLY A 53 8.73 -2.86 -4.63
N GLN A 54 9.40 -3.00 -5.77
CA GLN A 54 8.75 -3.09 -7.07
C GLN A 54 7.88 -4.35 -7.19
N GLN A 55 8.40 -5.50 -6.73
CA GLN A 55 7.67 -6.75 -6.77
C GLN A 55 6.43 -6.73 -5.87
N LEU A 56 6.54 -6.14 -4.67
CA LEU A 56 5.40 -5.93 -3.77
C LEU A 56 4.33 -5.05 -4.43
N LEU A 57 4.74 -3.96 -5.08
CA LEU A 57 3.82 -3.04 -5.75
C LEU A 57 3.08 -3.73 -6.89
N TYR A 58 3.76 -4.52 -7.72
CA TYR A 58 3.13 -5.24 -8.83
C TYR A 58 2.10 -6.26 -8.34
N ALA A 59 2.43 -7.05 -7.32
CA ALA A 59 1.49 -8.02 -6.76
C ALA A 59 0.23 -7.34 -6.22
N LEU A 60 0.37 -6.21 -5.51
CA LEU A 60 -0.76 -5.46 -4.98
C LEU A 60 -1.57 -4.72 -6.07
N ASP A 61 -0.91 -4.11 -7.06
CA ASP A 61 -1.58 -3.47 -8.20
C ASP A 61 -2.42 -4.48 -8.98
N GLU A 62 -1.92 -5.70 -9.18
CA GLU A 62 -2.69 -6.77 -9.81
C GLU A 62 -3.96 -7.13 -9.02
N GLN A 63 -3.88 -7.18 -7.69
CA GLN A 63 -5.08 -7.39 -6.86
C GLN A 63 -6.07 -6.22 -6.97
N VAL A 64 -5.59 -4.98 -7.02
CA VAL A 64 -6.45 -3.80 -7.23
C VAL A 64 -7.15 -3.88 -8.59
N ARG A 65 -6.43 -4.20 -9.67
CA ARG A 65 -7.01 -4.39 -11.02
C ARG A 65 -8.04 -5.50 -11.08
N ARG A 66 -7.81 -6.59 -10.35
CA ARG A 66 -8.80 -7.66 -10.20
C ARG A 66 -10.07 -7.14 -9.54
N TYR A 67 -9.96 -6.42 -8.43
CA TYR A 67 -11.13 -5.86 -7.76
C TYR A 67 -11.81 -4.75 -8.56
N GLU A 68 -11.07 -4.02 -9.39
CA GLU A 68 -11.60 -3.07 -10.37
C GLU A 68 -12.43 -3.79 -11.44
N SER A 69 -11.95 -4.90 -12.00
CA SER A 69 -12.72 -5.68 -13.00
C SER A 69 -13.96 -6.36 -12.40
N GLU A 70 -13.94 -6.67 -11.11
CA GLU A 70 -15.10 -7.13 -10.33
C GLU A 70 -16.07 -6.00 -9.96
N GLY A 71 -15.77 -4.73 -10.30
CA GLY A 71 -16.60 -3.56 -9.97
C GLY A 71 -16.59 -3.18 -8.49
N ARG A 72 -15.62 -3.67 -7.72
CA ARG A 72 -15.50 -3.45 -6.27
C ARG A 72 -14.59 -2.27 -5.93
N VAL A 73 -13.74 -1.85 -6.85
CA VAL A 73 -12.84 -0.70 -6.73
C VAL A 73 -13.02 0.21 -7.92
N ASN A 74 -13.21 1.50 -7.66
CA ASN A 74 -13.18 2.55 -8.68
C ASN A 74 -11.86 3.29 -8.57
N LYS A 75 -11.06 3.26 -9.62
CA LYS A 75 -9.75 3.92 -9.65
C LYS A 75 -9.85 5.30 -10.28
N PHE A 76 -9.27 6.28 -9.59
CA PHE A 76 -9.18 7.66 -10.06
C PHE A 76 -7.70 8.04 -10.22
N GLU A 77 -7.14 7.78 -11.40
CA GLU A 77 -5.75 8.10 -11.72
C GLU A 77 -5.60 9.58 -12.10
N THR A 78 -4.42 10.16 -11.83
CA THR A 78 -4.11 11.57 -12.15
C THR A 78 -4.98 12.61 -11.42
N TRP A 79 -5.55 12.24 -10.26
CA TRP A 79 -6.24 13.17 -9.37
C TRP A 79 -5.33 13.61 -8.22
N GLU A 80 -5.34 14.90 -7.92
CA GLU A 80 -4.58 15.52 -6.84
C GLU A 80 -5.52 15.90 -5.69
N PHE A 81 -5.18 15.49 -4.46
CA PHE A 81 -5.94 15.86 -3.27
C PHE A 81 -5.79 17.36 -2.98
N LEU A 82 -6.90 18.06 -2.78
CA LEU A 82 -6.90 19.48 -2.41
C LEU A 82 -7.24 19.69 -0.93
N SER A 83 -8.31 19.06 -0.46
CA SER A 83 -8.77 19.22 0.92
C SER A 83 -9.74 18.11 1.34
N ALA A 84 -9.84 17.89 2.65
CA ALA A 84 -10.92 17.10 3.23
C ALA A 84 -12.19 17.96 3.32
N VAL A 85 -13.34 17.34 3.07
CA VAL A 85 -14.64 17.96 3.30
C VAL A 85 -15.06 17.65 4.74
N LEU A 86 -15.13 18.66 5.59
CA LEU A 86 -15.51 18.51 6.99
C LEU A 86 -16.92 19.06 7.22
N ASP A 87 -17.72 18.37 8.02
CA ASP A 87 -18.99 18.91 8.50
C ASP A 87 -18.78 19.90 9.66
N ALA A 88 -19.87 20.48 10.16
CA ALA A 88 -19.84 21.48 11.25
C ALA A 88 -19.29 20.92 12.57
N GLN A 89 -19.20 19.59 12.71
CA GLN A 89 -18.64 18.90 13.88
C GLN A 89 -17.18 18.46 13.65
N GLY A 90 -16.61 18.77 12.48
CA GLY A 90 -15.24 18.40 12.11
C GLY A 90 -15.11 16.96 11.61
N VAL A 91 -16.20 16.26 11.33
CA VAL A 91 -16.16 14.89 10.80
C VAL A 91 -15.92 14.93 9.30
N CYS A 92 -14.99 14.10 8.82
CA CYS A 92 -14.70 13.98 7.40
C CYS A 92 -15.86 13.31 6.66
N ARG A 93 -16.35 13.95 5.60
CA ARG A 93 -17.45 13.50 4.74
C ARG A 93 -17.02 13.26 3.29
N GLY A 94 -15.70 13.20 3.05
CA GLY A 94 -15.13 13.02 1.73
C GLY A 94 -13.94 13.95 1.47
N ILE A 95 -13.58 14.08 0.20
CA ILE A 95 -12.46 14.92 -0.25
C ILE A 95 -12.87 15.82 -1.41
N CYS A 96 -12.14 16.91 -1.59
CA CYS A 96 -12.08 17.68 -2.81
C CYS A 96 -10.77 17.36 -3.53
N ALA A 97 -10.82 17.12 -4.83
CA ALA A 97 -9.65 16.80 -5.65
C ALA A 97 -9.71 17.45 -7.03
N LEU A 98 -8.54 17.65 -7.63
CA LEU A 98 -8.33 18.20 -8.97
C LEU A 98 -7.94 17.08 -9.93
N ASP A 99 -8.66 16.94 -11.04
CA ASP A 99 -8.20 16.11 -12.15
C ASP A 99 -7.10 16.85 -12.93
N LEU A 100 -5.88 16.33 -12.91
CA LEU A 100 -4.74 16.95 -13.57
C LEU A 100 -4.80 16.91 -15.10
N ARG A 101 -5.72 16.12 -15.69
CA ARG A 101 -5.92 16.07 -17.14
C ARG A 101 -6.90 17.11 -17.63
N SER A 102 -8.05 17.24 -16.95
CA SER A 102 -9.12 18.16 -17.35
C SER A 102 -9.08 19.50 -16.62
N MET A 103 -8.32 19.60 -15.53
CA MET A 103 -8.33 20.71 -14.57
C MET A 103 -9.69 20.89 -13.87
N GLU A 104 -10.57 19.88 -13.90
CA GLU A 104 -11.84 19.88 -13.17
C GLU A 104 -11.60 19.67 -11.67
N VAL A 105 -12.25 20.49 -10.85
CA VAL A 105 -12.32 20.29 -9.40
C VAL A 105 -13.61 19.57 -9.05
N ARG A 106 -13.51 18.45 -8.33
CA ARG A 106 -14.65 17.62 -7.95
C ARG A 106 -14.57 17.19 -6.49
N THR A 107 -15.73 17.06 -5.85
CA THR A 107 -15.88 16.45 -4.53
C THR A 107 -16.28 14.98 -4.61
N PHE A 108 -15.64 14.17 -3.77
CA PHE A 108 -15.86 12.73 -3.62
C PHE A 108 -16.41 12.47 -2.22
N PRO A 109 -17.73 12.30 -2.05
CA PRO A 109 -18.33 12.01 -0.75
C PRO A 109 -17.95 10.60 -0.28
N ALA A 110 -17.63 10.45 1.00
CA ALA A 110 -17.30 9.16 1.60
C ALA A 110 -17.55 9.18 3.12
N ASP A 111 -17.94 8.03 3.68
CA ASP A 111 -18.11 7.85 5.13
C ASP A 111 -16.77 7.75 5.87
N ALA A 112 -15.71 7.31 5.17
CA ALA A 112 -14.36 7.19 5.68
C ALA A 112 -13.35 7.58 4.60
N VAL A 113 -12.31 8.30 5.00
CA VAL A 113 -11.19 8.69 4.14
C VAL A 113 -9.88 8.20 4.77
N ILE A 114 -9.08 7.48 4.00
CA ILE A 114 -7.75 7.00 4.40
C ILE A 114 -6.72 7.74 3.55
N ILE A 115 -5.72 8.35 4.21
CA ILE A 115 -4.62 9.05 3.54
C ILE A 115 -3.37 8.17 3.57
N ALA A 116 -2.82 7.87 2.39
CA ALA A 116 -1.63 7.05 2.21
C ALA A 116 -0.68 7.67 1.15
N THR A 117 -0.43 8.98 1.25
CA THR A 117 0.27 9.81 0.23
C THR A 117 1.80 9.70 0.23
N GLY A 118 2.39 8.86 1.10
CA GLY A 118 3.84 8.76 1.26
C GLY A 118 4.42 9.82 2.20
N GLY A 119 5.75 9.95 2.19
CA GLY A 119 6.50 10.88 3.06
C GLY A 119 7.02 12.11 2.33
N ILE A 120 7.41 13.14 3.08
CA ILE A 120 7.86 14.46 2.57
C ILE A 120 9.38 14.54 2.28
N GLY A 121 9.99 13.46 1.78
CA GLY A 121 11.45 13.37 1.64
C GLY A 121 12.09 14.29 0.59
N ALA A 122 11.29 15.05 -0.18
CA ALA A 122 11.72 15.95 -1.24
C ALA A 122 11.56 17.44 -0.87
N ILE A 123 11.22 17.75 0.38
CA ILE A 123 11.20 19.10 0.96
C ILE A 123 12.56 19.36 1.61
#